data_AF-A0A8T2QRZ4-F1
#
_entry.id   AF-A0A8T2QRZ4-F1
#
_cell.length_a   1.000
_cell.length_b   1.000
_cell.length_c   1.000
_cell.angle_alpha   90.00
_cell.angle_beta   90.00
_cell.angle_gamma   90.00
#
_symmetry.space_group_name_H-M   'P 1'
#
loop_
_entity.id
_entity.type
_entity.pdbx_description
1 polymer ?
#
loop_
_entity_poly.entity_id
_entity_poly.type
_entity_poly.pdbx_seq_one_letter_code
_entity_poly.pdbx_strand_id
1 'polypeptide(L)'
;MSQNPLLEPCDDVTERSDKYIKHSSGAFKFDGSPDETIVKEVEAWFHKLISDEDVLKDTKIHIDVYAKIVAESGARIQDFVTLFYKHSTHEEKIMDIGVLRYPDIDHPFFKVYRIQLTAWSTCERFLFEQKDTHGITGSFTCRKYKPRASVLEKISEKVKQKAVEEAEAMFD
;
A
#
# COMPACT_ATOMS: atom_id res chain seq x y z
N MET A 1 20.79 12.62 -1.90
CA MET A 1 20.88 11.28 -2.54
C MET A 1 21.27 11.47 -3.98
N SER A 2 22.26 10.71 -4.48
CA SER A 2 22.65 10.75 -5.89
C SER A 2 21.50 10.19 -6.74
N GLN A 3 20.98 11.00 -7.66
CA GLN A 3 19.96 10.57 -8.60
C GLN A 3 20.56 9.51 -9.54
N ASN A 4 19.86 8.40 -9.78
CA ASN A 4 20.32 7.35 -10.69
C ASN A 4 20.70 7.98 -12.05
N PRO A 5 21.95 7.77 -12.54
CA PRO A 5 22.43 8.43 -13.76
C PRO A 5 21.80 7.87 -15.04
N LEU A 6 21.12 6.73 -14.98
CA LEU A 6 20.50 6.06 -16.12
C LEU A 6 19.01 6.37 -16.24
N LEU A 7 18.36 6.72 -15.14
CA LEU A 7 16.91 6.90 -15.07
C LEU A 7 16.53 8.34 -14.71
N GLU A 8 15.39 8.78 -15.24
CA GLU A 8 14.74 10.02 -14.84
C GLU A 8 13.26 9.79 -14.53
N PRO A 9 12.67 10.58 -13.61
CA PRO A 9 11.24 10.53 -13.35
C PRO A 9 10.44 10.83 -14.62
N CYS A 10 9.37 10.07 -14.86
CA CYS A 10 8.41 10.41 -15.90
C CYS A 10 7.55 11.60 -15.46
N ASP A 11 7.03 11.51 -14.23
CA ASP A 11 6.04 12.43 -13.66
C ASP A 11 6.38 12.74 -12.19
N ASP A 12 5.54 13.58 -11.60
CA ASP A 12 5.55 13.82 -10.16
C ASP A 12 5.22 12.55 -9.36
N VAL A 13 5.65 12.55 -8.11
CA VAL A 13 5.31 11.47 -7.17
C VAL A 13 3.81 11.48 -6.90
N THR A 14 3.18 10.31 -7.02
CA THR A 14 1.84 10.08 -6.50
C THR A 14 1.95 9.72 -5.04
N GLU A 15 1.43 10.57 -4.16
CA GLU A 15 1.36 10.33 -2.72
C GLU A 15 -0.10 10.44 -2.25
N ARG A 16 -0.56 9.41 -1.55
CA ARG A 16 -1.88 9.37 -0.94
C ARG A 16 -1.78 8.79 0.46
N SER A 17 -2.60 9.32 1.36
CA SER A 17 -2.72 8.83 2.72
C SER A 17 -4.18 8.97 3.12
N ASP A 18 -4.72 7.93 3.75
CA ASP A 18 -6.10 7.93 4.21
C ASP A 18 -6.23 7.12 5.50
N LYS A 19 -7.35 7.32 6.21
CA LYS A 19 -7.67 6.59 7.43
C LYS A 19 -9.05 5.95 7.33
N TYR A 20 -9.12 4.66 7.67
CA TYR A 20 -10.36 3.97 7.94
C TYR A 20 -10.59 3.94 9.46
N ILE A 21 -11.73 4.47 9.93
CA ILE A 21 -12.06 4.63 11.35
C ILE A 21 -13.43 4.02 11.64
N LYS A 22 -13.53 3.20 12.68
CA LYS A 22 -14.80 2.69 13.21
C LYS A 22 -15.00 3.12 14.66
N HIS A 23 -16.19 3.67 14.94
CA HIS A 23 -16.61 4.10 16.27
C HIS A 23 -17.59 3.08 16.86
N SER A 24 -17.12 1.93 17.38
CA SER A 24 -17.96 1.09 18.26
C SER A 24 -17.20 -0.03 18.96
N SER A 25 -17.53 -0.23 20.24
CA SER A 25 -17.27 -1.44 21.01
C SER A 25 -18.06 -2.63 20.43
N GLY A 26 -17.44 -3.39 19.53
CA GLY A 26 -18.04 -4.58 18.91
C GLY A 26 -18.09 -4.59 17.39
N ALA A 27 -17.43 -3.64 16.72
CA ALA A 27 -17.24 -3.71 15.26
C ALA A 27 -16.41 -4.95 14.87
N PHE A 28 -15.42 -5.33 15.67
CA PHE A 28 -14.62 -6.53 15.43
C PHE A 28 -15.12 -7.63 16.36
N LYS A 29 -15.68 -8.71 15.79
CA LYS A 29 -16.26 -9.80 16.58
C LYS A 29 -15.17 -10.55 17.35
N PHE A 30 -15.47 -10.86 18.62
CA PHE A 30 -14.59 -11.57 19.56
C PHE A 30 -14.30 -13.04 19.18
N ASP A 31 -15.01 -13.60 18.20
CA ASP A 31 -14.81 -14.98 17.74
C ASP A 31 -13.70 -15.10 16.67
N GLY A 32 -13.05 -13.98 16.31
CA GLY A 32 -12.03 -13.94 15.25
C GLY A 32 -12.60 -14.17 13.84
N SER A 33 -13.93 -14.23 13.69
CA SER A 33 -14.56 -14.27 12.38
C SER A 33 -14.64 -12.83 11.83
N PRO A 34 -14.08 -12.58 10.64
CA PRO A 34 -14.22 -11.27 10.01
C PRO A 34 -15.72 -11.00 9.76
N ASP A 35 -16.22 -9.84 10.20
CA ASP A 35 -17.51 -9.36 9.70
C ASP A 35 -17.32 -9.05 8.22
N GLU A 36 -17.98 -9.83 7.35
CA GLU A 36 -17.88 -9.67 5.90
C GLU A 36 -18.18 -8.24 5.43
N THR A 37 -19.02 -7.50 6.18
CA THR A 37 -19.31 -6.09 5.90
C THR A 37 -18.08 -5.23 6.08
N ILE A 38 -17.32 -5.46 7.16
CA ILE A 38 -16.09 -4.73 7.47
C ILE A 38 -14.99 -5.11 6.50
N VAL A 39 -14.89 -6.38 6.12
CA VAL A 39 -13.94 -6.81 5.07
C VAL A 39 -14.19 -6.03 3.79
N LYS A 40 -15.44 -5.95 3.33
CA LYS A 40 -15.82 -5.22 2.12
C LYS A 40 -15.59 -3.71 2.24
N GLU A 41 -15.85 -3.13 3.41
CA GLU A 41 -15.58 -1.70 3.66
C GLU A 41 -14.07 -1.40 3.62
N VAL A 42 -13.24 -2.23 4.25
CA VAL A 42 -11.79 -2.09 4.25
C VAL A 42 -11.21 -2.33 2.86
N GLU A 43 -11.76 -3.28 2.10
CA GLU A 43 -11.38 -3.53 0.71
C GLU A 43 -11.70 -2.35 -0.19
N ALA A 44 -12.93 -1.82 -0.12
CA ALA A 44 -13.31 -0.65 -0.90
C ALA A 44 -12.46 0.58 -0.53
N TRP A 45 -12.18 0.78 0.76
CA TRP A 45 -11.28 1.82 1.24
C TRP A 45 -9.86 1.63 0.69
N PHE A 46 -9.32 0.40 0.72
CA PHE A 46 -7.99 0.10 0.22
C PHE A 46 -7.87 0.31 -1.29
N HIS A 47 -8.86 -0.17 -2.06
CA HIS A 47 -8.93 0.06 -3.50
C HIS A 47 -8.94 1.55 -3.83
N LYS A 48 -9.67 2.36 -3.06
CA LYS A 48 -9.67 3.82 -3.21
C LYS A 48 -8.33 4.44 -2.83
N LEU A 49 -7.67 3.99 -1.76
CA LEU A 49 -6.35 4.48 -1.37
C LEU A 49 -5.32 4.26 -2.50
N ILE A 50 -5.29 3.05 -3.05
CA ILE A 50 -4.34 2.70 -4.11
C ILE A 50 -4.74 3.31 -5.46
N SER A 51 -6.03 3.31 -5.82
CA SER A 51 -6.59 3.77 -7.11
C SER A 51 -5.66 3.58 -8.31
N ASP A 52 -5.07 2.39 -8.41
CA ASP A 52 -4.12 1.99 -9.44
C ASP A 52 -4.30 0.49 -9.67
N GLU A 53 -5.03 0.16 -10.72
CA GLU A 53 -5.45 -1.21 -11.04
C GLU A 53 -4.27 -2.17 -11.25
N ASP A 54 -3.17 -1.69 -11.83
CA ASP A 54 -1.97 -2.51 -12.00
C ASP A 54 -1.41 -2.90 -10.64
N VAL A 55 -1.30 -1.93 -9.72
CA VAL A 55 -0.78 -2.18 -8.36
C VAL A 55 -1.69 -3.15 -7.61
N LEU A 56 -3.01 -2.98 -7.72
CA LEU A 56 -3.99 -3.86 -7.07
C LEU A 56 -3.89 -5.30 -7.58
N LYS A 57 -3.73 -5.49 -8.90
CA LYS A 57 -3.55 -6.81 -9.53
C LYS A 57 -2.21 -7.44 -9.13
N ASP A 58 -1.12 -6.68 -9.17
CA ASP A 58 0.25 -7.17 -8.94
C ASP A 58 0.47 -7.57 -7.49
N THR A 59 -0.10 -6.82 -6.56
CA THR A 59 0.10 -7.07 -5.13
C THR A 59 -0.68 -8.28 -4.62
N LYS A 60 -1.66 -8.80 -5.39
CA LYS A 60 -2.53 -9.93 -5.01
C LYS A 60 -2.93 -9.90 -3.54
N ILE A 61 -3.24 -8.70 -3.04
CA ILE A 61 -3.47 -8.47 -1.62
C ILE A 61 -4.74 -9.24 -1.28
N HIS A 62 -4.56 -10.34 -0.56
CA HIS A 62 -5.63 -11.10 0.07
C HIS A 62 -6.22 -10.23 1.17
N ILE A 63 -7.05 -9.26 0.77
CA ILE A 63 -7.65 -8.27 1.63
C ILE A 63 -8.51 -8.90 2.72
N ASP A 64 -8.99 -10.12 2.49
CA ASP A 64 -9.61 -11.01 3.48
C ASP A 64 -8.64 -11.38 4.60
N VAL A 65 -7.38 -11.72 4.28
CA VAL A 65 -6.32 -11.98 5.27
C VAL A 65 -5.96 -10.70 6.02
N TYR A 66 -5.90 -9.55 5.35
CA TYR A 66 -5.60 -8.27 6.02
C TYR A 66 -6.75 -7.78 6.87
N ALA A 67 -7.98 -7.87 6.40
CA ALA A 67 -9.15 -7.54 7.19
C ALA A 67 -9.29 -8.50 8.38
N LYS A 68 -8.89 -9.76 8.23
CA LYS A 68 -8.78 -10.72 9.33
C LYS A 68 -7.66 -10.34 10.30
N ILE A 69 -6.47 -9.95 9.84
CA ILE A 69 -5.39 -9.44 10.70
C ILE A 69 -5.84 -8.18 11.42
N VAL A 70 -6.52 -7.25 10.74
CA VAL A 70 -7.07 -6.04 11.35
C VAL A 70 -8.16 -6.39 12.38
N ALA A 71 -9.01 -7.37 12.09
CA ALA A 71 -10.05 -7.83 13.02
C ALA A 71 -9.45 -8.57 14.23
N GLU A 72 -8.47 -9.45 14.02
CA GLU A 72 -7.70 -10.13 15.05
C GLU A 72 -6.84 -9.15 15.87
N SER A 73 -6.24 -8.16 15.22
CA SER A 73 -5.57 -7.03 15.88
C SER A 73 -6.57 -6.17 16.62
N GLY A 74 -7.79 -5.97 16.12
CA GLY A 74 -8.91 -5.31 16.82
C GLY A 74 -9.33 -6.06 18.08
N ALA A 75 -9.38 -7.40 18.02
CA ALA A 75 -9.61 -8.27 19.17
C ALA A 75 -8.42 -8.26 20.15
N ARG A 76 -7.17 -8.25 19.66
CA ARG A 76 -5.97 -8.06 20.50
C ARG A 76 -5.88 -6.67 21.11
N ILE A 77 -6.36 -5.64 20.41
CA ILE A 77 -6.42 -4.26 20.90
C ILE A 77 -7.34 -4.19 22.13
N GLN A 78 -8.40 -5.00 22.21
CA GLN A 78 -9.20 -5.12 23.45
C GLN A 78 -8.43 -5.81 24.58
N ASP A 79 -7.61 -6.84 24.30
CA ASP A 79 -6.70 -7.41 25.29
C ASP A 79 -5.66 -6.39 25.80
N PHE A 80 -5.16 -5.50 24.93
CA PHE A 80 -4.30 -4.38 25.31
C PHE A 80 -5.03 -3.32 26.17
N VAL A 81 -6.31 -3.05 25.90
CA VAL A 81 -7.16 -2.15 26.71
C VAL A 81 -7.38 -2.70 28.13
N THR A 82 -7.52 -4.02 28.29
CA THR A 82 -7.60 -4.64 29.62
C THR A 82 -6.27 -4.62 30.39
N LEU A 83 -5.12 -4.63 29.71
CA LEU A 83 -3.82 -4.74 30.39
C LEU A 83 -3.26 -3.39 30.87
N PHE A 84 -3.66 -2.25 30.28
CA PHE A 84 -3.02 -0.96 30.56
C PHE A 84 -4.00 0.22 30.70
N TYR A 85 -4.52 0.38 31.91
CA TYR A 85 -5.18 1.57 32.47
C TYR A 85 -4.28 2.84 32.39
N LYS A 86 -3.98 3.38 31.20
CA LYS A 86 -3.44 4.74 31.05
C LYS A 86 -3.49 5.20 29.59
N HIS A 87 -3.98 6.41 29.40
CA HIS A 87 -4.04 7.16 28.15
C HIS A 87 -2.81 6.89 27.26
N SER A 88 -2.98 6.11 26.21
CA SER A 88 -1.90 5.74 25.30
C SER A 88 -2.48 5.52 23.90
N THR A 89 -1.89 6.19 22.92
CA THR A 89 -2.07 5.87 21.51
C THR A 89 -1.13 4.72 21.19
N HIS A 90 -1.67 3.62 20.67
CA HIS A 90 -0.86 2.48 20.21
C HIS A 90 -0.94 2.39 18.69
N GLU A 91 0.21 2.24 18.04
CA GLU A 91 0.33 2.09 16.59
C GLU A 91 1.20 0.86 16.28
N GLU A 92 0.72 0.00 15.38
CA GLU A 92 1.47 -1.16 14.89
C GLU A 92 1.49 -1.15 13.36
N LYS A 93 2.67 -1.27 12.76
CA LYS A 93 2.81 -1.41 11.31
C LYS A 93 2.43 -2.83 10.92
N ILE A 94 1.29 -2.98 10.25
CA ILE A 94 0.81 -4.27 9.74
C ILE A 94 1.48 -4.59 8.40
N MET A 95 1.75 -3.58 7.58
CA MET A 95 2.30 -3.77 6.25
C MET A 95 3.23 -2.62 5.88
N ASP A 96 4.35 -2.96 5.25
CA ASP A 96 5.27 -2.02 4.63
C ASP A 96 5.96 -2.73 3.47
N ILE A 97 5.40 -2.57 2.27
CA ILE A 97 5.88 -3.26 1.06
C ILE A 97 6.33 -2.22 0.06
N GLY A 98 7.57 -2.36 -0.41
CA GLY A 98 8.09 -1.66 -1.57
C GLY A 98 8.18 -2.62 -2.76
N VAL A 99 7.66 -2.21 -3.91
CA VAL A 99 7.68 -3.00 -5.14
C VAL A 99 8.32 -2.19 -6.26
N LEU A 100 9.18 -2.86 -7.03
CA LEU A 100 9.73 -2.37 -8.29
C LEU A 100 9.16 -3.24 -9.43
N ARG A 101 8.37 -2.63 -10.30
CA ARG A 101 7.91 -3.23 -11.55
C ARG A 101 8.90 -2.88 -12.66
N TYR A 102 9.37 -3.91 -13.36
CA TYR A 102 10.15 -3.75 -14.58
C TYR A 102 9.24 -3.31 -15.74
N PRO A 103 9.78 -2.58 -16.72
CA PRO A 103 9.03 -2.24 -17.92
C PRO A 103 8.63 -3.50 -18.69
N ASP A 104 7.46 -3.45 -19.30
CA ASP A 104 6.94 -4.44 -20.24
C ASP A 104 6.46 -3.72 -21.53
N ILE A 105 5.88 -4.49 -22.47
CA ILE A 105 5.44 -3.95 -23.76
C ILE A 105 4.29 -2.94 -23.59
N ASP A 106 3.36 -3.19 -22.68
CA ASP A 106 2.21 -2.32 -22.42
C ASP A 106 2.59 -1.13 -21.53
N HIS A 107 3.66 -1.27 -20.75
CA HIS A 107 4.14 -0.29 -19.80
C HIS A 107 5.67 -0.09 -19.87
N PRO A 108 6.16 0.76 -20.78
CA PRO A 108 7.59 0.94 -21.03
C PRO A 108 8.27 1.87 -20.00
N PHE A 109 8.00 1.66 -18.71
CA PHE A 109 8.60 2.42 -17.61
C PHE A 109 8.83 1.52 -16.39
N PHE A 110 9.86 1.86 -15.61
CA PHE A 110 10.00 1.31 -14.27
C PHE A 110 8.98 1.98 -13.36
N LYS A 111 8.25 1.18 -12.57
CA LYS A 111 7.30 1.70 -11.59
C LYS A 111 7.77 1.28 -10.20
N VAL A 112 8.01 2.24 -9.32
CA VAL A 112 8.33 1.98 -7.92
C VAL A 112 7.16 2.45 -7.10
N TYR A 113 6.63 1.59 -6.23
CA TYR A 113 5.61 1.99 -5.30
C TYR A 113 5.82 1.37 -3.92
N ARG A 114 5.32 2.07 -2.91
CA ARG A 114 5.34 1.65 -1.52
C ARG A 114 3.93 1.75 -0.95
N ILE A 115 3.49 0.68 -0.30
CA ILE A 115 2.23 0.64 0.43
C ILE A 115 2.57 0.37 1.89
N GLN A 116 2.10 1.24 2.78
CA GLN A 116 2.25 1.06 4.21
C GLN A 116 0.87 1.10 4.88
N LEU A 117 0.61 0.14 5.76
CA LEU A 117 -0.60 0.09 6.59
C LEU A 117 -0.19 0.03 8.07
N THR A 118 -0.79 0.90 8.86
CA THR A 118 -0.58 0.99 10.30
C THR A 118 -1.93 0.90 11.00
N ALA A 119 -2.15 -0.12 11.83
CA ALA A 119 -3.30 -0.14 12.73
C ALA A 119 -3.01 0.71 13.96
N TRP A 120 -4.06 1.35 14.47
CA TRP A 120 -3.95 2.14 15.68
C TRP A 120 -5.21 2.07 16.53
N SER A 121 -5.02 2.34 17.82
CA SER A 121 -6.08 2.44 18.81
C SER A 121 -5.85 3.66 19.70
N THR A 122 -6.92 4.37 20.00
CA THR A 122 -6.91 5.50 20.93
C THR A 122 -8.04 5.33 21.95
N CYS A 123 -7.68 5.41 23.23
CA CYS A 123 -8.62 5.35 24.35
C CYS A 123 -8.71 6.74 25.01
N GLU A 124 -9.87 7.38 24.87
CA GLU A 124 -10.18 8.63 25.59
C GLU A 124 -11.22 8.35 26.68
N ARG A 125 -10.94 8.79 27.91
CA ARG A 125 -11.85 8.61 29.05
C ARG A 125 -12.17 9.97 29.66
N PHE A 126 -13.45 10.37 29.58
CA PHE A 126 -13.94 11.59 30.20
C PHE A 126 -14.96 11.25 31.29
N LEU A 127 -14.55 11.48 32.54
CA LEU A 127 -15.30 11.41 33.81
C LEU A 127 -16.12 10.14 34.09
N PHE A 128 -16.95 9.62 33.17
CA PHE A 128 -17.67 8.34 33.28
C PHE A 128 -17.95 7.65 31.92
N GLU A 129 -17.57 8.26 30.79
CA GLU A 129 -17.68 7.67 29.45
C GLU A 129 -16.29 7.32 28.90
N GLN A 130 -16.15 6.09 28.39
CA GLN A 130 -14.98 5.63 27.66
C GLN A 130 -15.32 5.64 26.16
N LYS A 131 -14.52 6.35 25.36
CA LYS A 131 -14.58 6.34 23.90
C LYS A 131 -13.32 5.68 23.37
N ASP A 132 -13.49 4.45 22.92
CA ASP A 132 -12.45 3.71 22.22
C ASP A 132 -12.63 3.92 20.72
N THR A 133 -11.57 4.37 20.05
CA THR A 133 -11.55 4.50 18.59
C THR A 133 -10.43 3.63 18.04
N HIS A 134 -10.77 2.85 17.02
CA HIS A 134 -9.83 1.97 16.33
C HIS A 134 -9.84 2.31 14.84
N GLY A 135 -8.69 2.14 14.19
CA GLY A 135 -8.59 2.40 12.77
C GLY A 135 -7.33 1.87 12.12
N ILE A 136 -7.31 2.00 10.80
CA ILE A 136 -6.15 1.72 9.94
C ILE A 136 -5.78 3.05 9.28
N THR A 137 -4.50 3.39 9.31
CA THR A 137 -3.92 4.41 8.44
C THR A 137 -3.21 3.71 7.30
N GLY A 138 -3.50 4.11 6.07
CA GLY A 138 -2.78 3.63 4.90
C GLY A 138 -2.07 4.75 4.17
N SER A 139 -0.87 4.49 3.69
CA SER A 139 -0.15 5.38 2.79
C SER A 139 0.31 4.64 1.53
N PHE A 140 0.23 5.36 0.43
CA PHE A 140 0.64 4.90 -0.88
C PHE A 140 1.53 5.96 -1.52
N THR A 141 2.72 5.55 -1.92
CA THR A 141 3.66 6.37 -2.68
C THR A 141 4.01 5.65 -3.96
N CYS A 142 3.91 6.30 -5.11
CA CYS A 142 4.25 5.71 -6.41
C CYS A 142 5.03 6.70 -7.27
N ARG A 143 6.02 6.19 -8.00
CA ARG A 143 6.81 6.95 -8.96
C ARG A 143 7.18 6.11 -10.18
N LYS A 144 7.08 6.72 -11.35
CA LYS A 144 7.49 6.13 -12.63
C LYS A 144 8.83 6.71 -13.07
N TYR A 145 9.65 5.87 -13.69
CA TYR A 145 10.94 6.24 -14.24
C TYR A 145 11.10 5.70 -15.64
N LYS A 146 11.76 6.49 -16.49
CA LYS A 146 12.18 6.09 -17.83
C LYS A 146 13.70 6.21 -17.98
N PRO A 147 14.31 5.49 -18.93
CA PRO A 147 15.69 5.74 -19.30
C PRO A 147 15.89 7.18 -19.75
N ARG A 148 17.00 7.81 -19.35
CA ARG A 148 17.34 9.17 -19.76
C ARG A 148 17.62 9.23 -21.26
N ALA A 149 17.06 10.22 -21.94
CA ALA A 149 17.32 10.47 -23.35
C ALA A 149 18.84 10.59 -23.65
N SER A 150 19.56 11.34 -22.82
CA SER A 150 21.01 11.54 -22.96
C SER A 150 21.87 10.28 -22.80
N VAL A 151 21.31 9.22 -22.21
CA VAL A 151 21.94 7.90 -22.14
C VAL A 151 21.59 7.08 -23.38
N LEU A 152 20.32 7.09 -23.80
CA LEU A 152 19.88 6.41 -25.02
C LEU A 152 20.58 6.94 -26.27
N GLU A 153 20.83 8.25 -26.34
CA GLU A 153 21.57 8.90 -27.43
C GLU A 153 23.01 8.40 -27.54
N LYS A 154 23.64 7.98 -26.44
CA LYS A 154 25.01 7.47 -26.41
C LYS A 154 25.11 5.99 -26.79
N ILE A 155 23.99 5.29 -26.93
CA ILE A 155 23.99 3.92 -27.41
C ILE A 155 24.41 3.91 -28.88
N SER A 156 25.39 3.07 -29.22
CA SER A 156 25.87 2.97 -30.60
C SER A 156 24.77 2.49 -31.55
N GLU A 157 24.75 2.99 -32.78
CA GLU A 157 23.78 2.58 -33.81
C GLU A 157 23.76 1.07 -34.05
N LYS A 158 24.91 0.40 -33.97
CA LYS A 158 24.99 -1.07 -34.06
C LYS A 158 24.14 -1.79 -33.02
N VAL A 159 24.11 -1.28 -31.79
CA VAL A 159 23.32 -1.87 -30.69
C VAL A 159 21.85 -1.56 -30.87
N LYS A 160 21.51 -0.34 -31.34
CA LYS A 160 20.12 0.02 -31.66
C LYS A 160 19.55 -0.88 -32.75
N GLN A 161 20.29 -1.06 -33.86
CA GLN A 161 19.90 -1.94 -34.96
C GLN A 161 19.68 -3.37 -34.48
N LYS A 162 20.64 -3.92 -33.72
CA LYS A 162 20.49 -5.26 -33.15
C LYS A 162 19.24 -5.40 -32.28
N ALA A 163 18.94 -4.41 -31.44
CA ALA A 163 17.75 -4.42 -30.60
C ALA A 163 16.45 -4.34 -31.42
N VAL A 164 16.45 -3.58 -32.53
CA VAL A 164 15.32 -3.52 -33.46
C VAL A 164 15.12 -4.86 -34.17
N GLU A 165 16.18 -5.45 -34.71
CA GLU A 165 16.14 -6.78 -35.37
C GLU A 165 15.62 -7.86 -34.42
N GLU A 166 16.11 -7.89 -33.17
CA GLU A 166 15.62 -8.82 -32.15
C GLU A 166 14.14 -8.57 -31.80
N ALA A 167 13.69 -7.32 -31.77
CA ALA A 167 12.30 -6.98 -31.50
C ALA A 167 11.38 -7.37 -32.66
N GLU A 168 11.75 -7.09 -33.90
CA GLU A 168 10.98 -7.48 -35.10
C GLU A 168 10.86 -9.01 -35.19
N ALA A 169 11.92 -9.75 -34.92
CA ALA A 169 11.92 -11.21 -34.89
C ALA A 169 11.00 -11.83 -33.82
N MET A 170 10.53 -11.07 -32.82
CA MET A 170 9.52 -11.55 -31.87
C MET A 170 8.10 -11.56 -32.46
N PHE A 171 7.88 -10.88 -33.58
CA PHE A 171 6.56 -10.73 -34.23
C PHE A 171 6.45 -11.44 -35.59
N ASP A 172 7.54 -12.00 -36.12
CA ASP A 172 7.59 -12.86 -37.32
C ASP A 172 7.37 -14.35 -36.99
#